data_AF-A0A6B3GX99-F1
#
_entry.id   AF-A0A6B3GX99-F1
#
_cell.length_a   1.000
_cell.length_b   1.000
_cell.length_c   1.000
_cell.angle_alpha   90.00
_cell.angle_beta   90.00
_cell.angle_gamma   90.00
#
_symmetry.space_group_name_H-M   'P 1'
#
loop_
_entity.id
_entity.type
_entity.pdbx_description
1 polymer ?
#
loop_
_entity_poly.entity_id
_entity_poly.type
_entity_poly.pdbx_seq_one_letter_code
_entity_poly.pdbx_strand_id
1 'polypeptide(L)' 'MNTHRIRVGIDVGGTFTDAVAVDATTLHLLGQVKVPTSHHHEDGVAHGIVEALDRLLEQTGHT' A
#
# COMPACT_ATOMS: atom_id res chain seq x y z
N MET A 1 18.38 -13.34 11.30
CA MET A 1 17.61 -13.12 10.05
C MET A 1 17.65 -11.63 9.79
N ASN A 2 18.16 -11.19 8.64
CA ASN A 2 18.14 -9.77 8.29
C ASN A 2 16.70 -9.45 7.86
N THR A 3 15.89 -8.98 8.81
CA THR A 3 14.50 -8.58 8.53
C THR A 3 14.57 -7.36 7.61
N HIS A 4 14.30 -7.55 6.31
CA HIS A 4 14.12 -6.46 5.38
C HIS A 4 12.86 -5.72 5.80
N ARG A 5 13.05 -4.63 6.56
CA ARG A 5 11.95 -3.81 7.04
C ARG A 5 11.60 -2.82 5.96
N ILE A 6 10.32 -2.67 5.71
CA ILE A 6 9.78 -1.66 4.80
C ILE A 6 9.00 -0.61 5.59
N ARG A 7 8.87 0.58 5.01
CA ARG A 7 7.91 1.60 5.44
C ARG A 7 6.86 1.73 4.35
N VAL A 8 5.60 1.71 4.75
CA VAL A 8 4.47 1.86 3.84
C VAL A 8 3.78 3.20 4.11
N GLY A 9 3.58 3.98 3.06
CA GLY A 9 2.71 5.15 3.07
C GLY A 9 1.47 4.85 2.25
N ILE A 10 0.29 5.21 2.77
CA ILE A 10 -0.99 5.09 2.06
C ILE A 10 -1.66 6.46 2.09
N ASP A 11 -2.00 6.97 0.91
CA ASP A 11 -2.74 8.21 0.71
C ASP A 11 -4.12 7.90 0.15
N VAL A 12 -5.16 8.36 0.84
CA VAL A 12 -6.56 8.11 0.47
C VAL A 12 -7.13 9.39 -0.11
N GLY A 13 -7.17 9.47 -1.43
CA GLY A 13 -7.78 10.58 -2.16
C GLY A 13 -9.27 10.37 -2.45
N GLY A 14 -9.89 11.32 -3.15
CA GLY A 14 -11.30 11.23 -3.56
C GLY A 14 -11.58 10.31 -4.75
N THR A 15 -10.55 9.96 -5.53
CA THR A 15 -10.67 9.09 -6.71
C THR A 15 -9.83 7.84 -6.59
N PHE A 16 -8.61 7.97 -6.05
CA PHE A 16 -7.65 6.89 -5.92
C PHE A 16 -7.07 6.82 -4.52
N THR A 17 -6.75 5.61 -4.10
CA THR A 17 -5.90 5.30 -2.96
C THR A 17 -4.55 4.84 -3.50
N ASP A 18 -3.49 5.55 -3.12
CA ASP A 18 -2.12 5.28 -3.50
C ASP A 18 -1.38 4.63 -2.32
N ALA A 19 -0.65 3.54 -2.55
CA ALA A 19 0.16 2.87 -1.55
C ALA A 19 1.60 2.71 -2.05
N VAL A 20 2.58 3.07 -1.23
CA VAL A 20 4.00 3.08 -1.59
C VAL A 20 4.82 2.37 -0.51
N ALA A 21 5.69 1.46 -0.91
CA ALA A 21 6.66 0.79 -0.04
C ALA A 21 8.08 1.27 -0.33
N VAL A 22 8.81 1.62 0.72
CA VAL A 22 10.24 1.94 0.65
C VAL A 22 11.04 1.09 1.64
N ASP A 23 12.29 0.81 1.30
CA ASP A 23 13.23 0.19 2.23
C ASP A 23 13.44 1.10 3.45
N ALA A 24 13.31 0.54 4.66
CA ALA A 24 13.29 1.34 5.88
C ALA A 24 14.64 1.99 6.24
N THR A 25 15.74 1.61 5.58
CA THR A 25 17.09 2.12 5.84
C THR A 25 17.59 3.01 4.70
N THR A 26 17.51 2.53 3.46
CA THR A 26 18.01 3.21 2.26
C THR A 26 16.99 4.18 1.66
N LEU A 27 15.71 4.07 2.04
CA LEU A 27 14.58 4.81 1.47
C LEU A 27 14.38 4.58 -0.03
N HIS A 28 14.99 3.53 -0.59
CA HIS A 28 14.73 3.14 -1.98
C HIS A 28 13.28 2.68 -2.15
N LEU A 29 12.67 3.10 -3.25
CA LEU A 29 11.35 2.66 -3.67
C LEU A 29 11.39 1.16 -3.99
N LEU A 30 10.52 0.39 -3.32
CA LEU A 30 10.39 -1.05 -3.51
C LEU A 30 9.15 -1.39 -4.35
N GLY A 31 8.07 -0.62 -4.18
CA GLY A 31 6.83 -0.85 -4.91
C GLY A 31 5.84 0.29 -4.72
N GLN A 32 4.87 0.36 -5.63
CA GLN A 32 3.75 1.29 -5.56
C GLN A 32 2.51 0.66 -6.21
N VAL A 33 1.36 0.93 -5.62
CA VAL A 33 0.04 0.47 -6.07
C VAL A 33 -0.92 1.66 -6.08
N LYS A 34 -1.81 1.69 -7.07
CA LYS A 34 -2.93 2.64 -7.16
C LYS A 34 -4.22 1.87 -7.40
N VAL A 35 -5.24 2.13 -6.59
CA VAL A 35 -6.59 1.55 -6.74
C VAL A 35 -7.65 2.65 -6.65
N PRO A 36 -8.85 2.48 -7.22
CA PRO A 36 -9.96 3.41 -6.99
C PRO A 36 -10.30 3.52 -5.51
N THR A 37 -10.63 4.72 -5.02
CA THR A 37 -11.08 4.89 -3.63
C THR A 37 -12.47 4.29 -3.45
N SER A 38 -12.63 3.44 -2.44
CA SER A 38 -13.82 2.62 -2.22
C SER A 38 -14.95 3.33 -1.46
N HIS A 39 -15.28 4.58 -1.82
CA HIS A 39 -16.30 5.40 -1.12
C HIS A 39 -17.67 4.72 -0.96
N HIS A 40 -18.02 3.87 -1.91
CA HIS A 40 -19.33 3.21 -1.98
C HIS A 40 -19.29 1.73 -1.61
N HIS A 41 -18.13 1.22 -1.14
CA HIS A 41 -18.04 -0.14 -0.63
C HIS A 41 -18.75 -0.23 0.73
N GLU A 42 -19.24 -1.41 1.12
CA GLU A 42 -19.92 -1.62 2.41
C GLU A 42 -19.01 -1.27 3.61
N ASP A 43 -17.72 -1.60 3.50
CA ASP A 43 -16.68 -1.21 4.47
C ASP A 43 -16.12 0.21 4.24
N GLY A 44 -16.67 0.96 3.30
CA GLY A 44 -16.20 2.28 2.91
C GLY A 44 -14.73 2.28 2.44
N VAL A 45 -14.01 3.36 2.74
CA VAL A 45 -12.60 3.55 2.31
C VAL A 45 -11.63 2.51 2.86
N ALA A 46 -11.99 1.81 3.95
CA ALA A 46 -11.15 0.77 4.54
C ALA A 46 -10.89 -0.37 3.55
N HIS A 47 -11.88 -0.72 2.71
CA HIS A 47 -11.71 -1.75 1.69
C HIS A 47 -10.55 -1.44 0.73
N GLY A 48 -10.55 -0.23 0.15
CA GLY A 48 -9.49 0.20 -0.78
C GLY A 48 -8.12 0.32 -0.11
N ILE A 49 -8.06 0.67 1.18
CA ILE A 49 -6.79 0.69 1.93
C ILE A 49 -6.22 -0.72 2.05
N VAL A 50 -7.04 -1.70 2.43
CA VAL A 50 -6.61 -3.10 2.58
C VAL A 50 -6.23 -3.69 1.21
N GLU A 51 -7.06 -3.46 0.18
CA GLU A 51 -6.76 -3.89 -1.19
C GLU A 51 -5.42 -3.35 -1.69
N ALA A 52 -5.16 -2.05 -1.48
CA ALA A 52 -3.91 -1.42 -1.89
C ALA A 52 -2.71 -1.98 -1.12
N LEU A 53 -2.87 -2.22 0.20
CA LEU A 53 -1.83 -2.79 1.04
C LEU A 53 -1.49 -4.22 0.64
N ASP A 54 -2.50 -5.09 0.49
CA ASP A 54 -2.29 -6.50 0.14
C ASP A 54 -1.56 -6.64 -1.19
N ARG A 55 -1.99 -5.89 -2.21
CA ARG A 55 -1.32 -5.85 -3.53
C ARG A 55 0.12 -5.35 -3.43
N LEU A 56 0.38 -4.35 -2.59
CA LEU A 56 1.73 -3.80 -2.42
C LEU A 56 2.65 -4.80 -1.70
N LEU A 57 2.14 -5.52 -0.70
CA LEU A 57 2.90 -6.56 0.00
C LEU A 57 3.20 -7.74 -0.91
N GLU A 58 2.24 -8.18 -1.72
CA GLU A 58 2.46 -9.21 -2.75
C GLU A 58 3.52 -8.78 -3.76
N GLN A 59 3.39 -7.57 -4.33
CA GLN A 59 4.34 -7.03 -5.31
C GLN A 59 5.78 -6.93 -4.76
N THR A 60 5.93 -6.65 -3.46
CA THR A 60 7.24 -6.46 -2.83
C THR A 60 7.77 -7.71 -2.12
N GLY A 61 7.04 -8.83 -2.13
CA GLY A 61 7.45 -10.08 -1.49
C GLY A 61 7.39 -10.08 0.04
N HIS A 62 6.42 -9.36 0.62
CA HIS A 62 6.22 -9.21 2.07
C HIS A 62 4.87 -9.79 2.55
N THR A 63 4.38 -10.83 1.89
CA THR A 63 3.14 -11.57 2.23
C THR A 63 3.38 -12.65 3.27
#